data_AF-A0A5C1Y7D6-F1
#
_entry.id   AF-A0A5C1Y7D6-F1
#
_cell.length_a   1.000
_cell.length_b   1.000
_cell.length_c   1.000
_cell.angle_alpha   90.00
_cell.angle_beta   90.00
_cell.angle_gamma   90.00
#
_symmetry.space_group_name_H-M   'P 1'
#
loop_
_entity.id
_entity.type
_entity.pdbx_description
1 polymer ?
#
loop_
_entity_poly.entity_id
_entity_poly.type
_entity_poly.pdbx_seq_one_letter_code
_entity_poly.pdbx_strand_id
1 'polypeptide(L)'
;MTISNPHEARVAARHLKYDNTAEERENVQRVDREVFDRVAEYERGVVASARADADKGDRLASQAVAAVADLNSRFRAAAEDGNVSRDLLREFNRVRAQAEALADSLNVAERTAQWHAGRLSDVYGTWLALVQKYPTLKPGIRVQ
;
A
#
# COMPACT_ATOMS: atom_id res chain seq x y z
N MET A 1 19.66 -18.81 -22.08
CA MET A 1 19.81 -19.12 -20.64
C MET A 1 18.61 -18.56 -19.86
N THR A 2 18.15 -19.22 -18.79
CA THR A 2 17.10 -18.65 -17.90
C THR A 2 17.75 -18.19 -16.61
N ILE A 3 17.58 -16.93 -16.26
CA ILE A 3 18.09 -16.34 -15.01
C ILE A 3 16.91 -15.95 -14.12
N SER A 4 16.95 -16.41 -12.87
CA SER A 4 15.87 -16.19 -11.90
C SER A 4 15.96 -14.83 -11.19
N ASN A 5 17.16 -14.22 -11.12
CA ASN A 5 17.34 -12.89 -10.56
C ASN A 5 17.18 -11.83 -11.67
N PRO A 6 16.20 -10.92 -11.57
CA PRO A 6 15.95 -9.89 -12.57
C PRO A 6 17.12 -8.94 -12.84
N HIS A 7 17.87 -8.59 -11.81
CA HIS A 7 19.04 -7.74 -11.95
C HIS A 7 20.16 -8.48 -12.69
N GLU A 8 20.42 -9.73 -12.29
CA GLU A 8 21.41 -10.59 -12.97
C GLU A 8 21.01 -10.85 -14.43
N ALA A 9 19.72 -11.00 -14.73
CA ALA A 9 19.23 -11.16 -16.11
C ALA A 9 19.58 -9.94 -16.98
N ARG A 10 19.35 -8.73 -16.45
CA ARG A 10 19.70 -7.47 -17.12
C ARG A 10 21.20 -7.30 -17.33
N VAL A 11 22.00 -7.70 -16.34
CA VAL A 11 23.47 -7.67 -16.41
C VAL A 11 23.97 -8.69 -17.42
N ALA A 12 23.49 -9.93 -17.36
CA ALA A 12 23.86 -10.99 -18.29
C ALA A 12 23.51 -10.64 -19.74
N ALA A 13 22.34 -10.06 -20.00
CA ALA A 13 21.96 -9.61 -21.34
C ALA A 13 22.96 -8.59 -21.93
N ARG A 14 23.57 -7.75 -21.09
CA ARG A 14 24.58 -6.76 -21.54
C ARG A 14 25.99 -7.34 -21.69
N HIS A 15 26.27 -8.47 -21.06
CA HIS A 15 27.57 -9.14 -21.13
C HIS A 15 27.64 -10.27 -22.15
N LEU A 16 26.53 -10.61 -22.80
CA LEU A 16 26.54 -11.54 -23.91
C LEU A 16 27.30 -10.97 -25.09
N LYS A 17 27.98 -11.85 -25.80
CA LYS A 17 28.66 -11.51 -27.05
C LYS A 17 27.65 -11.64 -28.17
N TYR A 18 27.44 -10.56 -28.90
CA TYR A 18 26.56 -10.51 -30.06
C TYR A 18 27.38 -10.38 -31.34
N ASP A 19 26.90 -11.00 -32.41
CA ASP A 19 27.54 -10.92 -33.73
C ASP A 19 27.26 -9.58 -34.41
N ASN A 20 26.18 -8.89 -34.03
CA ASN A 20 25.85 -7.55 -34.52
C ASN A 20 25.12 -6.70 -33.46
N THR A 21 25.15 -5.38 -33.67
CA THR A 21 24.59 -4.40 -32.72
C THR A 21 23.06 -4.31 -32.73
N ALA A 22 22.40 -4.83 -33.76
CA ALA A 22 20.93 -4.83 -33.82
C ALA A 22 20.36 -5.90 -32.88
N GLU A 23 20.94 -7.10 -32.91
CA GLU A 23 20.60 -8.23 -32.05
C GLU A 23 20.87 -7.92 -30.58
N GLU A 24 22.00 -7.27 -30.27
CA GLU A 24 22.30 -6.78 -28.93
C GLU A 24 21.19 -5.86 -28.40
N ARG A 25 20.81 -4.86 -29.18
CA ARG A 25 19.77 -3.89 -28.78
C ARG A 25 18.43 -4.58 -28.56
N GLU A 26 18.03 -5.47 -29.46
CA GLU A 26 16.77 -6.19 -29.36
C GLU A 26 16.72 -7.05 -28.10
N ASN A 27 17.77 -7.82 -27.81
CA ASN A 27 17.80 -8.69 -26.65
C ASN A 27 17.83 -7.91 -25.32
N VAL A 28 18.67 -6.87 -25.23
CA VAL A 28 18.74 -6.00 -24.05
C VAL A 28 17.40 -5.30 -23.82
N GLN A 29 16.78 -4.77 -24.86
CA GLN A 29 15.51 -4.05 -24.76
C GLN A 29 14.36 -5.00 -24.37
N ARG A 30 14.37 -6.23 -24.87
CA ARG A 30 13.41 -7.29 -24.48
C ARG A 30 13.54 -7.63 -23.00
N VAL A 31 14.76 -7.91 -22.52
CA VAL A 31 15.00 -8.27 -21.12
C VAL A 31 14.66 -7.11 -20.18
N ASP A 32 15.05 -5.88 -20.54
CA ASP A 32 14.70 -4.70 -19.75
C ASP A 32 13.18 -4.51 -19.70
N ARG A 33 12.48 -4.61 -20.83
CA ARG A 33 11.01 -4.50 -20.87
C ARG A 33 10.34 -5.53 -19.97
N GLU A 34 10.74 -6.81 -20.06
CA GLU A 34 10.18 -7.87 -19.23
C GLU A 34 10.38 -7.61 -17.73
N VAL A 35 11.53 -7.08 -17.34
CA VAL A 35 11.80 -6.72 -15.94
C VAL A 35 10.98 -5.52 -15.50
N PHE A 36 10.93 -4.45 -16.31
CA PHE A 36 10.19 -3.24 -15.96
C PHE A 36 8.67 -3.44 -15.96
N ASP A 37 8.13 -4.29 -16.82
CA ASP A 37 6.69 -4.62 -16.82
C ASP A 37 6.27 -5.27 -15.49
N ARG A 38 7.11 -6.15 -14.93
CA ARG A 38 6.88 -6.79 -13.64
C ARG A 38 7.04 -5.82 -12.47
N VAL A 39 8.00 -4.90 -12.55
CA VAL A 39 8.17 -3.82 -11.56
C VAL A 39 6.94 -2.90 -11.58
N ALA A 40 6.42 -2.57 -12.77
CA ALA A 40 5.21 -1.77 -12.92
C ALA A 40 3.95 -2.50 -12.42
N GLU A 41 3.86 -3.83 -12.59
CA GLU A 41 2.80 -4.63 -11.98
C GLU A 41 2.87 -4.58 -10.45
N TYR A 42 4.06 -4.74 -9.88
CA TYR A 42 4.28 -4.60 -8.44
C TYR A 42 3.88 -3.20 -7.94
N GLU A 43 4.33 -2.15 -8.62
CA GLU A 43 3.98 -0.76 -8.31
C GLU A 43 2.47 -0.55 -8.28
N ARG A 44 1.76 -1.00 -9.32
CA ARG A 44 0.30 -0.91 -9.40
C ARG A 44 -0.38 -1.62 -8.24
N GLY A 45 0.14 -2.78 -7.83
CA GLY A 45 -0.36 -3.50 -6.65
C GLY A 45 -0.17 -2.71 -5.35
N VAL A 46 1.01 -2.11 -5.15
CA VAL A 46 1.30 -1.26 -3.98
C VAL A 46 0.39 -0.04 -3.96
N VAL A 47 0.21 0.65 -5.09
CA VAL A 47 -0.68 1.81 -5.22
C VAL A 47 -2.15 1.45 -4.98
N ALA A 48 -2.62 0.32 -5.53
CA ALA A 48 -3.98 -0.15 -5.33
C ALA A 48 -4.26 -0.45 -3.85
N SER A 49 -3.33 -1.11 -3.16
CA SER A 49 -3.41 -1.37 -1.72
C SER A 49 -3.44 -0.05 -0.92
N ALA A 50 -2.54 0.88 -1.24
CA ALA A 50 -2.47 2.17 -0.55
C ALA A 50 -3.77 2.98 -0.71
N ARG A 51 -4.38 2.96 -1.89
CA ARG A 51 -5.68 3.60 -2.14
C ARG A 51 -6.80 2.94 -1.33
N ALA A 52 -6.87 1.62 -1.31
CA ALA A 52 -7.88 0.90 -0.54
C ALA A 52 -7.79 1.21 0.96
N ASP A 53 -6.58 1.33 1.50
CA ASP A 53 -6.35 1.71 2.90
C ASP A 53 -6.71 3.17 3.17
N ALA A 54 -6.40 4.09 2.25
CA ALA A 54 -6.82 5.49 2.33
C ALA A 54 -8.35 5.62 2.32
N ASP A 55 -9.04 4.97 1.38
CA ASP A 55 -10.50 4.96 1.27
C ASP A 55 -11.17 4.37 2.52
N LYS A 56 -10.51 3.41 3.17
CA LYS A 56 -10.96 2.87 4.46
C LYS A 56 -10.79 3.91 5.57
N GLY A 57 -9.63 4.57 5.63
CA GLY A 57 -9.35 5.64 6.59
C GLY A 57 -10.37 6.78 6.51
N ASP A 58 -10.65 7.27 5.30
CA ASP A 58 -11.61 8.36 5.07
C ASP A 58 -13.04 8.00 5.50
N ARG A 59 -13.46 6.76 5.25
CA ARG A 59 -14.77 6.26 5.71
C ARG A 59 -14.84 6.22 7.23
N LEU A 60 -13.80 5.69 7.88
CA LEU A 60 -13.74 5.62 9.35
C LEU A 60 -13.73 7.01 9.98
N ALA A 61 -12.96 7.94 9.42
CA ALA A 61 -12.91 9.33 9.88
C ALA A 61 -14.29 10.02 9.74
N SER A 62 -14.94 9.85 8.58
CA SER A 62 -16.27 10.42 8.33
C SER A 62 -17.32 9.88 9.31
N GLN A 63 -17.30 8.57 9.58
CA GLN A 63 -18.19 7.92 10.55
C GLN A 63 -17.93 8.44 11.98
N ALA A 64 -16.67 8.62 12.35
CA ALA A 64 -16.29 9.16 13.66
C ALA A 64 -16.84 10.58 13.87
N VAL A 65 -16.62 11.46 12.89
CA VAL A 65 -17.08 12.86 12.95
C VAL A 65 -18.59 12.94 13.05
N ALA A 66 -19.32 12.15 12.24
CA ALA A 66 -20.77 12.12 12.29
C ALA A 66 -21.30 11.62 13.65
N ALA A 67 -20.72 10.54 14.19
CA ALA A 67 -21.14 9.98 15.47
C ALA A 67 -20.90 10.95 16.64
N VAL A 68 -19.77 11.66 16.64
CA VAL A 68 -19.46 12.66 17.68
C VAL A 68 -20.38 13.88 17.56
N ALA A 69 -20.67 14.34 16.34
CA ALA A 69 -21.58 15.46 16.11
C ALA A 69 -23.01 15.14 16.60
N ASP A 70 -23.53 13.96 16.26
CA ASP A 70 -24.84 13.48 16.73
C ASP A 70 -24.91 13.42 18.25
N LEU A 71 -23.91 12.79 18.88
CA LEU A 71 -23.86 12.66 20.33
C LEU A 71 -23.80 14.03 21.02
N ASN A 72 -22.96 14.95 20.54
CA ASN A 72 -22.86 16.29 21.10
C ASN A 72 -24.17 17.07 20.97
N SER A 73 -24.88 16.92 19.85
CA SER A 73 -26.19 17.54 19.64
C SER A 73 -27.22 17.00 20.64
N ARG A 74 -27.30 15.67 20.79
CA ARG A 74 -28.20 15.01 21.74
C ARG A 74 -27.89 15.39 23.19
N PHE A 75 -26.61 15.51 23.54
CA PHE A 75 -26.18 15.89 24.88
C PHE A 75 -26.51 17.33 25.22
N ARG A 76 -26.32 18.27 24.27
CA ARG A 76 -26.72 19.67 24.45
C ARG A 76 -28.22 19.80 24.67
N ALA A 77 -29.03 19.18 23.81
CA ALA A 77 -30.48 19.21 23.95
C ALA A 77 -30.93 18.67 25.33
N ALA A 78 -30.41 17.53 25.75
CA ALA A 78 -30.74 16.96 27.05
C ALA A 78 -30.28 17.82 28.24
N ALA A 79 -29.15 18.54 28.10
CA ALA A 79 -28.67 19.45 29.14
C ALA A 79 -29.49 20.73 29.22
N GLU A 80 -29.92 21.28 28.07
CA GLU A 80 -30.83 22.44 27.98
C GLU A 80 -32.20 22.10 28.59
N ASP A 81 -32.71 20.89 28.36
CA ASP A 81 -33.96 20.38 28.94
C ASP A 81 -33.80 19.93 30.41
N GLY A 82 -32.59 19.99 30.98
CA GLY A 82 -32.30 19.57 32.36
C GLY A 82 -32.48 18.07 32.62
N ASN A 83 -32.54 17.24 31.57
CA ASN A 83 -32.93 15.83 31.64
C ASN A 83 -31.88 14.90 31.02
N VAL A 84 -30.63 15.01 31.51
CA VAL A 84 -29.54 14.10 31.12
C VAL A 84 -29.80 12.71 31.71
N SER A 85 -30.27 11.79 30.87
CA SER A 85 -30.59 10.43 31.30
C SER A 85 -29.33 9.57 31.49
N ARG A 86 -29.43 8.54 32.34
CA ARG A 86 -28.37 7.51 32.47
C ARG A 86 -28.11 6.75 31.17
N ASP A 87 -29.08 6.67 30.27
CA ASP A 87 -28.91 6.01 28.98
C ASP A 87 -28.07 6.86 28.02
N LEU A 88 -28.27 8.18 28.03
CA LEU A 88 -27.45 9.11 27.26
C LEU A 88 -25.98 9.11 27.71
N LEU A 89 -25.73 9.02 29.02
CA LEU A 89 -24.37 8.86 29.56
C LEU A 89 -23.72 7.53 29.15
N ARG A 90 -24.49 6.43 29.10
CA ARG A 90 -24.01 5.14 28.62
C ARG A 90 -23.67 5.19 27.13
N GLU A 91 -24.52 5.83 26.33
CA GLU A 91 -24.27 6.04 24.91
C GLU A 91 -23.03 6.92 24.67
N PHE A 92 -22.84 7.97 25.46
CA PHE A 92 -21.63 8.80 25.40
C PHE A 92 -20.36 7.98 25.61
N ASN A 93 -20.31 7.15 26.66
CA ASN A 93 -19.15 6.31 26.93
C ASN A 93 -18.90 5.29 25.81
N ARG A 94 -19.97 4.74 25.21
CA ARG A 94 -19.87 3.83 24.05
C ARG A 94 -19.24 4.53 22.85
N VAL A 95 -19.73 5.71 22.49
CA VAL A 95 -19.21 6.49 21.36
C VAL A 95 -17.77 6.94 21.63
N ARG A 96 -17.44 7.30 22.87
CA ARG A 96 -16.06 7.63 23.27
C ARG A 96 -15.12 6.45 23.05
N ALA A 97 -15.49 5.25 23.51
CA ALA A 97 -14.70 4.04 23.31
C ALA A 97 -14.58 3.69 21.81
N GLN A 98 -15.62 3.91 21.01
CA GLN A 98 -15.56 3.76 19.56
C GLN A 98 -14.61 4.78 18.91
N ALA A 99 -14.62 6.04 19.36
CA ALA A 99 -13.70 7.07 18.88
C ALA A 99 -12.23 6.75 19.22
N GLU A 100 -11.96 6.24 20.42
CA GLU A 100 -10.63 5.75 20.81
C GLU A 100 -10.17 4.61 19.87
N ALA A 101 -11.01 3.62 19.59
CA ALA A 101 -10.70 2.53 18.65
C ALA A 101 -10.53 3.02 17.20
N LEU A 102 -11.27 4.05 16.79
CA LEU A 102 -11.12 4.68 15.48
C LEU A 102 -9.80 5.45 15.37
N ALA A 103 -9.38 6.15 16.43
CA ALA A 103 -8.08 6.81 16.49
C ALA A 103 -6.92 5.80 16.36
N ASP A 104 -7.01 4.66 17.04
CA ASP A 104 -6.05 3.56 16.87
C ASP A 104 -6.04 3.03 15.44
N SER A 105 -7.21 2.89 14.82
CA SER A 105 -7.33 2.45 13.42
C SER A 105 -6.71 3.45 12.44
N LEU A 106 -6.86 4.76 12.70
CA LEU A 106 -6.23 5.81 11.89
C LEU A 106 -4.71 5.82 12.05
N ASN A 107 -4.19 5.60 13.26
CA ASN A 107 -2.75 5.45 13.50
C ASN A 107 -2.17 4.25 12.72
N VAL A 108 -2.91 3.15 12.65
CA VAL A 108 -2.53 2.00 11.82
C VAL A 108 -2.54 2.37 10.33
N ALA A 109 -3.58 3.07 9.86
CA ALA A 109 -3.66 3.52 8.48
C ALA A 109 -2.49 4.44 8.09
N GLU A 110 -2.10 5.37 8.98
CA GLU A 110 -0.94 6.25 8.78
C GLU A 110 0.37 5.45 8.64
N ARG A 111 0.61 4.49 9.55
CA ARG A 111 1.79 3.62 9.48
C ARG A 111 1.82 2.81 8.19
N THR A 112 0.68 2.30 7.76
CA THR A 112 0.55 1.58 6.49
C THR A 112 0.81 2.51 5.29
N ALA A 113 0.32 3.75 5.31
CA ALA A 113 0.61 4.74 4.28
C ALA A 113 2.12 5.06 4.20
N GLN A 114 2.78 5.26 5.34
CA GLN A 114 4.24 5.43 5.41
C GLN A 114 4.98 4.20 4.86
N TRP A 115 4.49 3.00 5.17
CA TRP A 115 5.03 1.74 4.66
C TRP A 115 4.90 1.62 3.14
N HIS A 116 3.80 2.10 2.55
CA HIS A 116 3.63 2.17 1.10
C HIS A 116 4.53 3.24 0.47
N ALA A 117 4.61 4.43 1.06
CA ALA A 117 5.44 5.53 0.57
C ALA A 117 6.92 5.12 0.49
N GLY A 118 7.44 4.41 1.51
CA GLY A 118 8.82 3.91 1.50
C GLY A 118 9.10 2.85 0.41
N ARG A 119 8.07 2.17 -0.11
CA ARG A 119 8.23 1.23 -1.24
C ARG A 119 8.15 1.90 -2.58
N LEU A 120 7.39 2.99 -2.66
CA LEU A 120 7.25 3.79 -3.86
C LEU A 120 8.46 4.71 -4.09
N SER A 121 9.27 5.01 -3.05
CA SER A 121 10.51 5.79 -3.23
C SER A 121 11.60 5.06 -4.00
N ASP A 122 11.65 3.73 -3.93
CA ASP A 122 12.49 2.88 -4.77
C ASP A 122 11.78 1.55 -5.06
N VAL A 123 10.89 1.59 -6.06
CA VAL A 123 10.07 0.44 -6.47
C VAL A 123 10.95 -0.72 -6.94
N TYR A 124 11.99 -0.42 -7.72
CA TYR A 124 12.87 -1.43 -8.30
C TYR A 124 13.68 -2.16 -7.21
N GLY A 125 14.34 -1.40 -6.33
CA GLY A 125 15.10 -1.97 -5.22
C GLY A 125 14.22 -2.74 -4.24
N THR A 126 13.03 -2.22 -3.94
CA THR A 126 12.04 -2.91 -3.09
C THR A 126 11.61 -4.24 -3.70
N TRP A 127 11.24 -4.24 -4.99
CA TRP A 127 10.84 -5.45 -5.69
C TRP A 127 11.98 -6.47 -5.76
N LEU A 128 13.21 -6.02 -6.02
CA LEU A 128 14.38 -6.89 -6.04
C LEU A 128 14.65 -7.52 -4.67
N ALA A 129 14.58 -6.75 -3.59
CA ALA A 129 14.72 -7.25 -2.23
C ALA A 129 13.62 -8.28 -1.88
N LEU A 130 12.39 -8.07 -2.33
CA LEU A 130 11.28 -9.01 -2.17
C LEU A 130 11.57 -10.34 -2.87
N VAL A 131 12.00 -10.28 -4.13
CA VAL A 131 12.32 -11.45 -4.96
C VAL A 131 13.55 -12.21 -4.41
N GLN A 132 14.50 -11.51 -3.80
CA GLN A 132 15.63 -12.13 -3.10
C GLN A 132 15.18 -12.87 -1.83
N LYS A 133 14.32 -12.23 -1.03
CA LYS A 133 13.79 -12.79 0.22
C LYS A 133 12.86 -13.99 -0.02
N TYR A 134 12.12 -13.98 -1.12
CA TYR A 134 11.17 -15.03 -1.49
C TYR A 134 11.53 -15.65 -2.84
N PRO A 135 12.46 -16.62 -2.87
CA PRO A 135 12.94 -17.22 -4.11
C PRO A 135 11.85 -17.88 -4.97
N THR A 136 10.73 -18.28 -4.37
CA THR A 136 9.57 -18.83 -5.09
C THR A 136 8.88 -17.80 -5.99
N LEU A 137 9.08 -16.51 -5.74
CA LEU A 137 8.57 -15.41 -6.55
C LEU A 137 9.54 -15.00 -7.67
N LYS A 138 10.72 -15.64 -7.76
CA LYS A 138 11.75 -15.30 -8.75
C LYS A 138 11.24 -15.59 -10.16
N PRO A 139 11.13 -14.56 -11.01
CA PRO A 139 10.72 -14.78 -12.37
C PRO A 139 11.85 -15.45 -13.16
N GLY A 140 11.54 -16.52 -13.89
CA GLY A 140 12.47 -17.03 -14.88
C GLY A 140 12.52 -16.10 -16.09
N ILE A 141 13.57 -15.30 -16.21
CA ILE A 141 13.77 -14.39 -17.35
C ILE A 141 14.71 -15.07 -18.35
N ARG A 142 14.27 -15.16 -19.59
CA ARG A 142 15.09 -15.73 -20.67
C ARG A 142 16.04 -14.65 -21.17
N VAL A 143 17.32 -15.01 -21.26
CA VAL A 143 18.37 -14.22 -21.91
C VAL A 143 18.89 -15.06 -23.08
N GLN A 144 18.86 -14.50 -24.29
CA GLN A 144 19.32 -15.17 -25.52
C GLN A 144 20.73 -14.70 -25.85
#